data_AF-A0A7V2MIT6-F1
#
_entry.id   AF-A0A7V2MIT6-F1
#
_cell.length_a   1.000
_cell.length_b   1.000
_cell.length_c   1.000
_cell.angle_alpha   90.00
_cell.angle_beta   90.00
_cell.angle_gamma   90.00
#
_symmetry.space_group_name_H-M   'P 1'
#
loop_
_entity.id
_entity.type
_entity.pdbx_description
1 polymer ?
#
loop_
_entity_poly.entity_id
_entity_poly.type
_entity_poly.pdbx_seq_one_letter_code
_entity_poly.pdbx_strand_id
1 'polypeptide(L)'
;MKSIRLTRRELAAECIGRGLLAAGTPMTASTLLAYWEEGHKQALHPTPHEVLGPFFRKGAPDTPNLRVSGEAGFPLRISGKVLNTAGQKVAGATVELWHADQNGRYDVQGYRYRAKLNVRDAGEYGVETFMPGHYNDRPAQHVHYLISAPGHKPLITQLYFATDPFFEGDPDRHWNKRGIVSHRALIRPVALYEGPGAPRAATVFDIVLEKA
;
A
#
# COMPACT_ATOMS: atom_id res chain seq x y z
N MET A 1 -56.01 -0.01 -29.05
CA MET A 1 -54.93 1.00 -28.88
C MET A 1 -53.82 0.69 -29.86
N LYS A 2 -53.51 1.59 -30.81
CA LYS A 2 -52.41 1.40 -31.77
C LYS A 2 -51.09 1.72 -31.07
N SER A 3 -50.16 0.76 -31.05
CA SER A 3 -48.77 0.98 -30.63
C SER A 3 -48.09 1.89 -31.64
N ILE A 4 -47.72 3.10 -31.22
CA ILE A 4 -46.90 4.01 -32.01
C ILE A 4 -45.45 3.52 -31.89
N ARG A 5 -44.90 2.96 -32.97
CA ARG A 5 -43.46 2.67 -33.04
C ARG A 5 -42.75 3.95 -33.45
N LEU A 6 -42.07 4.58 -32.50
CA LEU A 6 -41.16 5.69 -32.80
C LEU A 6 -40.02 5.19 -33.67
N THR A 7 -39.68 5.96 -34.69
CA THR A 7 -38.47 5.73 -35.48
C THR A 7 -37.23 6.06 -34.65
N ARG A 8 -36.06 5.52 -35.03
CA ARG A 8 -34.79 5.79 -34.33
C ARG A 8 -34.47 7.28 -34.21
N ARG A 9 -34.92 8.09 -35.19
CA ARG A 9 -34.71 9.54 -35.23
C ARG A 9 -35.57 10.28 -34.22
N GLU A 10 -36.83 9.85 -34.03
CA GLU A 10 -37.75 10.45 -33.06
C GLU A 10 -37.34 10.12 -31.63
N LEU A 11 -36.87 8.88 -31.40
CA LEU A 11 -36.34 8.46 -30.09
C LEU A 11 -35.12 9.32 -29.67
N ALA A 12 -34.21 9.60 -30.61
CA ALA A 12 -33.04 10.44 -30.36
C ALA A 12 -33.42 11.89 -30.05
N ALA A 13 -34.40 12.45 -30.76
CA ALA A 13 -34.90 13.81 -30.51
C ALA A 13 -35.56 13.92 -29.12
N GLU A 14 -36.29 12.90 -28.69
CA GLU A 14 -36.93 12.88 -27.37
C GLU A 14 -35.90 12.79 -26.22
N CYS A 15 -34.83 12.01 -26.40
CA CYS A 15 -33.75 11.90 -25.41
C CYS A 15 -32.93 13.20 -25.29
N ILE A 16 -32.72 13.94 -26.38
CA ILE A 16 -32.06 15.26 -26.36
C ILE A 16 -32.95 16.29 -25.64
N GLY A 17 -34.25 16.33 -25.97
CA GLY A 17 -35.20 17.25 -25.34
C GLY A 17 -35.37 17.03 -23.82
N ARG A 18 -35.13 15.81 -23.34
CA ARG A 18 -35.18 15.45 -21.90
C ARG A 18 -33.83 15.54 -21.18
N GLY A 19 -32.77 16.00 -21.85
CA GLY A 19 -31.44 16.13 -21.26
C GLY A 19 -30.72 14.81 -20.95
N LEU A 20 -31.20 13.68 -21.50
CA LEU A 20 -30.60 12.34 -21.34
C LEU A 20 -29.43 12.11 -22.32
N LEU A 21 -29.25 13.00 -23.28
CA LEU A 21 -28.11 13.06 -24.19
C LEU A 21 -27.57 14.50 -24.20
N ALA A 22 -26.41 14.71 -23.58
CA ALA A 22 -25.65 15.94 -23.77
C ALA A 22 -25.02 15.91 -25.16
N ALA A 23 -25.36 16.88 -26.02
CA ALA A 23 -24.69 17.10 -27.29
C ALA A 23 -23.27 17.63 -27.03
N GLY A 24 -22.35 16.74 -26.64
CA GLY A 24 -20.92 17.00 -26.67
C GLY A 24 -20.43 16.90 -28.12
N THR A 25 -19.50 17.77 -28.49
CA THR A 25 -18.66 17.59 -29.71
C THR A 25 -18.25 16.13 -29.84
N PRO A 26 -18.25 15.52 -31.06
CA PRO A 26 -17.83 14.14 -31.22
C PRO A 26 -16.38 14.00 -30.71
N MET A 27 -16.24 13.45 -29.51
CA MET A 27 -14.96 13.09 -28.94
C MET A 27 -14.61 11.70 -29.47
N THR A 28 -13.36 11.52 -29.84
CA THR A 28 -12.85 10.18 -30.17
C THR A 28 -12.97 9.28 -28.94
N ALA A 29 -13.10 7.97 -29.16
CA ALA A 29 -13.10 7.00 -28.08
C ALA A 29 -11.85 7.11 -27.18
N SER A 30 -10.70 7.50 -27.77
CA SER A 30 -9.47 7.77 -27.03
C SER A 30 -9.57 8.99 -26.10
N THR A 31 -10.25 10.05 -26.53
CA THR A 31 -10.46 11.25 -25.69
C THR A 31 -11.47 10.98 -24.59
N LEU A 32 -12.55 10.23 -24.89
CA LEU A 32 -13.49 9.76 -23.87
C LEU A 32 -12.83 8.84 -22.85
N LEU A 33 -11.96 7.93 -23.28
CA LEU A 33 -11.20 7.05 -22.39
C LEU A 33 -10.19 7.86 -21.56
N ALA A 34 -9.51 8.83 -22.15
CA ALA A 34 -8.61 9.72 -21.42
C ALA A 34 -9.35 10.55 -20.37
N TYR A 35 -10.51 11.13 -20.69
CA TYR A 35 -11.35 11.85 -19.71
C TYR A 35 -11.91 10.92 -18.64
N TRP A 36 -12.25 9.67 -18.99
CA TRP A 36 -12.66 8.65 -18.05
C TRP A 36 -11.50 8.30 -17.10
N GLU A 37 -10.32 8.00 -17.62
CA GLU A 37 -9.09 7.74 -16.83
C GLU A 37 -8.69 8.94 -15.97
N GLU A 38 -8.82 10.17 -16.48
CA GLU A 38 -8.55 11.42 -15.77
C GLU A 38 -9.57 11.68 -14.66
N GLY A 39 -10.86 11.46 -14.93
CA GLY A 39 -11.95 11.57 -13.95
C GLY A 39 -11.93 10.46 -12.89
N HIS A 40 -11.32 9.32 -13.18
CA HIS A 40 -11.07 8.22 -12.24
C HIS A 40 -9.77 8.38 -11.43
N LYS A 41 -8.98 9.44 -11.61
CA LYS A 41 -7.90 9.80 -10.68
C LYS A 41 -8.52 10.31 -9.36
N GLN A 42 -9.03 9.39 -8.56
CA GLN A 42 -9.35 9.69 -7.17
C GLN A 42 -8.09 10.15 -6.46
N ALA A 43 -8.14 11.34 -5.88
CA ALA A 43 -7.09 11.81 -4.99
C ALA A 43 -6.92 10.78 -3.87
N LEU A 44 -5.69 10.28 -3.71
CA LEU A 44 -5.35 9.35 -2.66
C LEU A 44 -5.05 10.12 -1.38
N HIS A 45 -5.54 9.58 -0.25
CA HIS A 45 -5.15 10.06 1.06
C HIS A 45 -3.67 9.72 1.32
N PRO A 46 -2.86 10.65 1.85
CA PRO A 46 -1.51 10.36 2.30
C PRO A 46 -1.47 9.17 3.26
N THR A 47 -0.40 8.38 3.19
CA THR A 47 -0.19 7.31 4.17
C THR A 47 0.03 7.94 5.54
N PRO A 48 -0.72 7.51 6.58
CA PRO A 48 -0.60 8.08 7.91
C PRO A 48 0.82 7.98 8.48
N HIS A 49 1.26 9.04 9.15
CA HIS A 49 2.53 9.07 9.86
C HIS A 49 2.47 8.23 11.15
N GLU A 50 3.58 7.58 11.48
CA GLU A 50 3.79 6.88 12.75
C GLU A 50 5.11 7.26 13.40
N VAL A 51 5.27 6.94 14.68
CA VAL A 51 6.54 7.17 15.38
C VAL A 51 7.69 6.36 14.76
N LEU A 52 8.89 6.95 14.73
CA LEU A 52 10.13 6.27 14.28
C LEU A 52 10.48 5.07 15.17
N GLY A 53 10.20 5.18 16.46
CA GLY A 53 10.68 4.22 17.45
C GLY A 53 12.19 4.32 17.69
N PRO A 54 12.72 3.62 18.70
CA PRO A 54 14.10 3.77 19.15
C PRO A 54 15.12 2.96 18.32
N PHE A 55 14.63 2.08 17.43
CA PHE A 55 15.48 1.08 16.77
C PHE A 55 15.85 1.44 15.34
N PHE A 56 15.57 2.65 14.84
CA PHE A 56 16.04 3.05 13.51
C PHE A 56 17.57 3.13 13.46
N ARG A 57 18.15 2.69 12.35
CA ARG A 57 19.59 2.76 12.10
C ARG A 57 19.85 3.11 10.63
N LYS A 58 20.62 4.17 10.41
CA LYS A 58 21.09 4.57 9.07
C LYS A 58 22.10 3.58 8.52
N GLY A 59 22.16 3.45 7.19
CA GLY A 59 23.17 2.64 6.51
C GLY A 59 22.76 1.18 6.30
N ALA A 60 21.46 0.88 6.35
CA ALA A 60 20.95 -0.44 5.98
C ALA A 60 21.39 -0.81 4.55
N PRO A 61 21.76 -2.09 4.30
CA PRO A 61 22.15 -2.55 2.97
C PRO A 61 21.04 -2.36 1.92
N ASP A 62 21.44 -2.14 0.67
CA ASP A 62 20.52 -2.19 -0.48
C ASP A 62 20.26 -3.65 -0.86
N THR A 63 19.20 -4.24 -0.30
CA THR A 63 18.84 -5.64 -0.55
C THR A 63 17.33 -5.86 -0.52
N PRO A 64 16.76 -6.55 -1.53
CA PRO A 64 15.36 -6.99 -1.52
C PRO A 64 15.17 -8.31 -0.77
N ASN A 65 16.21 -8.90 -0.18
CA ASN A 65 16.10 -10.17 0.53
C ASN A 65 16.82 -10.09 1.88
N LEU A 66 16.03 -10.23 2.94
CA LEU A 66 16.45 -10.25 4.33
C LEU A 66 16.47 -11.67 4.93
N ARG A 67 16.00 -12.67 4.18
CA ARG A 67 16.00 -14.06 4.62
C ARG A 67 17.38 -14.68 4.48
N VAL A 68 17.79 -15.41 5.51
CA VAL A 68 18.97 -16.29 5.46
C VAL A 68 18.52 -17.74 5.47
N SER A 69 19.16 -18.56 4.64
CA SER A 69 18.84 -19.99 4.54
C SER A 69 19.03 -20.68 5.89
N GLY A 70 18.06 -21.50 6.29
CA GLY A 70 18.06 -22.22 7.57
C GLY A 70 17.65 -21.40 8.80
N GLU A 71 17.36 -20.10 8.64
CA GLU A 71 16.83 -19.28 9.73
C GLU A 71 15.35 -19.61 9.99
N ALA A 72 14.98 -19.69 11.27
CA ALA A 72 13.60 -19.92 11.68
C ALA A 72 12.75 -18.66 11.46
N GLY A 73 11.50 -18.85 11.05
CA GLY A 73 10.55 -17.78 10.83
C GLY A 73 9.55 -18.14 9.75
N PHE A 74 8.38 -17.50 9.77
CA PHE A 74 7.39 -17.70 8.72
C PHE A 74 7.73 -16.77 7.53
N PRO A 75 8.05 -17.29 6.33
CA PRO A 75 8.46 -16.46 5.20
C PRO A 75 7.37 -15.46 4.82
N LEU A 76 7.78 -14.20 4.62
CA LEU A 76 6.92 -13.08 4.29
C LEU A 76 7.48 -12.32 3.08
N ARG A 77 6.66 -12.11 2.07
CA ARG A 77 6.91 -11.12 1.01
C ARG A 77 6.12 -9.85 1.30
N ILE A 78 6.79 -8.71 1.33
CA ILE A 78 6.13 -7.39 1.37
C ILE A 78 6.42 -6.70 0.05
N SER A 79 5.41 -6.15 -0.59
CA SER A 79 5.56 -5.37 -1.81
C SER A 79 4.63 -4.17 -1.83
N GLY A 80 4.87 -3.22 -2.71
CA GLY A 80 3.94 -2.11 -2.91
C GLY A 80 4.45 -1.10 -3.92
N LYS A 81 3.68 -0.03 -4.07
CA LYS A 81 4.01 1.13 -4.88
C LYS A 81 4.28 2.35 -3.99
N VAL A 82 5.14 3.25 -4.45
CA VAL A 82 5.25 4.61 -3.93
C VAL A 82 4.51 5.53 -4.90
N LEU A 83 3.46 6.17 -4.39
CA LEU A 83 2.53 7.02 -5.12
C LEU A 83 2.53 8.42 -4.51
N ASN A 84 2.02 9.40 -5.25
CA ASN A 84 1.64 10.70 -4.70
C ASN A 84 0.11 10.78 -4.50
N THR A 85 -0.37 11.87 -3.90
CA THR A 85 -1.81 12.09 -3.66
C THR A 85 -2.65 12.22 -4.93
N ALA A 86 -2.04 12.39 -6.11
CA ALA A 86 -2.73 12.34 -7.40
C ALA A 86 -2.79 10.90 -8.00
N GLY A 87 -2.32 9.89 -7.27
CA GLY A 87 -2.27 8.49 -7.73
C GLY A 87 -1.12 8.19 -8.68
N GLN A 88 -0.20 9.12 -8.90
CA GLN A 88 0.94 8.93 -9.81
C GLN A 88 2.10 8.24 -9.08
N LYS A 89 2.80 7.35 -9.78
CA LYS A 89 4.02 6.71 -9.28
C LYS A 89 5.11 7.74 -9.02
N VAL A 90 5.79 7.62 -7.88
CA VAL A 90 6.91 8.49 -7.49
C VAL A 90 8.21 7.75 -7.76
N ALA A 91 8.89 8.13 -8.84
CA ALA A 91 10.22 7.61 -9.18
C ALA A 91 11.31 8.23 -8.28
N GLY A 92 12.41 7.50 -8.08
CA GLY A 92 13.56 7.96 -7.30
C GLY A 92 13.32 7.98 -5.78
N ALA A 93 12.26 7.33 -5.30
CA ALA A 93 12.02 7.17 -3.88
C ALA A 93 13.04 6.20 -3.26
N THR A 94 13.42 6.44 -2.01
CA THR A 94 14.11 5.49 -1.15
C THR A 94 13.11 4.96 -0.14
N VAL A 95 13.01 3.65 -0.01
CA VAL A 95 12.20 2.96 1.01
C VAL A 95 13.14 2.21 1.95
N GLU A 96 13.30 2.72 3.17
CA GLU A 96 13.99 2.02 4.24
C GLU A 96 12.95 1.31 5.12
N LEU A 97 13.20 0.04 5.44
CA LEU A 97 12.33 -0.74 6.32
C LEU A 97 13.13 -1.52 7.35
N TRP A 98 12.55 -1.70 8.53
CA TRP A 98 13.14 -2.48 9.62
C TRP A 98 12.07 -3.10 10.51
N HIS A 99 12.36 -4.27 11.06
CA HIS A 99 11.48 -4.96 12.00
C HIS A 99 12.27 -5.85 12.97
N ALA A 100 11.57 -6.37 13.98
CA ALA A 100 12.10 -7.36 14.90
C ALA A 100 12.20 -8.76 14.27
N ASP A 101 13.03 -9.64 14.83
CA ASP A 101 13.00 -11.06 14.52
C ASP A 101 11.66 -11.72 14.91
N GLN A 102 11.51 -13.01 14.62
CA GLN A 102 10.31 -13.81 14.94
C GLN A 102 10.03 -13.93 16.45
N ASN A 103 10.96 -13.52 17.31
CA ASN A 103 10.82 -13.51 18.77
C ASN A 103 10.63 -12.08 19.33
N GLY A 104 10.44 -11.08 18.48
CA GLY A 104 10.23 -9.69 18.89
C GLY A 104 11.51 -8.95 19.28
N ARG A 105 12.70 -9.43 18.86
CA ARG A 105 14.00 -8.79 19.15
C ARG A 105 14.54 -8.04 17.94
N TYR A 106 14.88 -6.77 18.11
CA TYR A 106 15.59 -6.00 17.08
C TYR A 106 17.09 -6.28 17.12
N ASP A 107 17.71 -6.37 15.95
CA ASP A 107 19.16 -6.29 15.85
C ASP A 107 19.61 -4.84 16.13
N VAL A 108 20.31 -4.67 17.24
CA VAL A 108 20.87 -3.40 17.73
C VAL A 108 22.38 -3.29 17.52
N GLN A 109 23.00 -4.26 16.86
CA GLN A 109 24.45 -4.26 16.59
C GLN A 109 24.75 -4.23 15.09
N GLY A 110 24.00 -4.98 14.29
CA GLY A 110 24.15 -5.08 12.85
C GLY A 110 22.98 -4.48 12.07
N TYR A 111 22.65 -5.15 10.96
CA TYR A 111 21.59 -4.77 10.03
C TYR A 111 20.63 -5.94 9.70
N ARG A 112 20.56 -6.98 10.54
CA ARG A 112 19.56 -8.04 10.34
C ARG A 112 18.16 -7.43 10.33
N TYR A 113 17.34 -7.87 9.37
CA TYR A 113 15.98 -7.39 9.16
C TYR A 113 15.86 -5.89 8.85
N ARG A 114 16.88 -5.33 8.17
CA ARG A 114 16.89 -3.94 7.71
C ARG A 114 17.26 -3.87 6.24
N ALA A 115 16.43 -3.22 5.44
CA ALA A 115 16.69 -2.99 4.03
C ALA A 115 16.55 -1.51 3.70
N LYS A 116 17.38 -1.04 2.77
CA LYS A 116 17.16 0.17 2.00
C LYS A 116 16.82 -0.26 0.58
N LEU A 117 15.78 0.28 -0.03
CA LEU A 117 15.38 -0.04 -1.40
C LEU A 117 15.32 1.24 -2.22
N ASN A 118 16.08 1.28 -3.31
CA ASN A 118 16.03 2.39 -4.26
C ASN A 118 14.92 2.11 -5.29
N VAL A 119 13.79 2.80 -5.15
CA VAL A 119 12.62 2.68 -6.03
C VAL A 119 12.88 3.44 -7.33
N ARG A 120 13.12 2.67 -8.40
CA ARG A 120 13.38 3.18 -9.75
C ARG A 120 12.08 3.64 -10.43
N ASP A 121 12.12 3.90 -11.73
CA ASP A 121 11.07 4.56 -12.52
C ASP A 121 9.68 3.92 -12.41
N ALA A 122 9.59 2.62 -12.13
CA ALA A 122 8.32 1.92 -11.97
C ALA A 122 7.57 2.26 -10.68
N GLY A 123 8.19 2.96 -9.72
CA GLY A 123 7.54 3.32 -8.45
C GLY A 123 7.19 2.12 -7.57
N GLU A 124 7.80 0.95 -7.80
CA GLU A 124 7.48 -0.31 -7.13
C GLU A 124 8.65 -0.79 -6.25
N TYR A 125 8.33 -1.41 -5.12
CA TYR A 125 9.30 -1.99 -4.20
C TYR A 125 8.86 -3.39 -3.73
N GLY A 126 9.82 -4.18 -3.28
CA GLY A 126 9.55 -5.49 -2.69
C GLY A 126 10.70 -5.99 -1.84
N VAL A 127 10.37 -6.67 -0.74
CA VAL A 127 11.31 -7.33 0.15
C VAL A 127 10.81 -8.72 0.53
N GLU A 128 11.72 -9.68 0.52
CA GLU A 128 11.53 -11.02 1.05
C GLU A 128 12.13 -11.06 2.47
N THR A 129 11.32 -11.36 3.48
CA THR A 129 11.72 -11.37 4.90
C THR A 129 10.95 -12.46 5.68
N PHE A 130 10.91 -12.40 7.00
CA PHE A 130 10.07 -13.22 7.86
C PHE A 130 9.04 -12.37 8.61
N MET A 131 7.91 -12.98 8.98
CA MET A 131 6.93 -12.35 9.88
C MET A 131 7.61 -11.93 11.19
N PRO A 132 7.48 -10.66 11.63
CA PRO A 132 8.04 -10.21 12.90
C PRO A 132 7.28 -10.82 14.08
N GLY A 133 7.99 -11.05 15.18
CA GLY A 133 7.40 -11.51 16.44
C GLY A 133 6.78 -10.37 17.25
N HIS A 134 5.97 -10.75 18.23
CA HIS A 134 5.38 -9.83 19.20
C HIS A 134 6.41 -9.40 20.26
N TYR A 135 6.30 -8.17 20.76
CA TYR A 135 7.03 -7.69 21.92
C TYR A 135 6.18 -6.77 22.80
N ASN A 136 6.47 -6.75 24.11
CA ASN A 136 5.54 -6.27 25.15
C ASN A 136 5.00 -4.85 24.93
N ASP A 137 5.86 -3.91 24.55
CA ASP A 137 5.48 -2.49 24.44
C ASP A 137 4.64 -2.19 23.19
N ARG A 138 4.73 -3.05 22.16
CA ARG A 138 4.03 -2.88 20.88
C ARG A 138 3.44 -4.24 20.48
N PRO A 139 2.28 -4.60 21.06
CA PRO A 139 1.71 -5.94 20.96
C PRO A 139 1.05 -6.26 19.61
N ALA A 140 1.04 -5.33 18.65
CA ALA A 140 0.69 -5.64 17.26
C ALA A 140 1.98 -5.79 16.45
N GLN A 141 2.15 -6.90 15.73
CA GLN A 141 3.24 -7.13 14.79
C GLN A 141 3.28 -6.03 13.74
N HIS A 142 4.48 -5.52 13.48
CA HIS A 142 4.65 -4.43 12.53
C HIS A 142 6.03 -4.41 11.86
N VAL A 143 6.08 -3.72 10.73
CA VAL A 143 7.31 -3.35 10.03
C VAL A 143 7.35 -1.82 9.93
N HIS A 144 8.46 -1.23 10.33
CA HIS A 144 8.64 0.22 10.21
C HIS A 144 9.12 0.59 8.82
N TYR A 145 8.79 1.82 8.44
CA TYR A 145 9.20 2.42 7.19
C TYR A 145 9.72 3.85 7.39
N LEU A 146 10.75 4.21 6.63
CA LEU A 146 11.17 5.59 6.37
C LEU A 146 11.26 5.74 4.85
N ILE A 147 10.50 6.68 4.30
CA ILE A 147 10.44 6.94 2.86
C ILE A 147 10.86 8.38 2.59
N SER A 148 11.72 8.56 1.59
CA SER A 148 12.09 9.86 1.08
C SER A 148 12.07 9.86 -0.45
N ALA A 149 11.59 10.92 -1.07
CA ALA A 149 11.64 11.09 -2.51
C ALA A 149 11.86 12.56 -2.89
N PRO A 150 12.50 12.87 -4.03
CA PRO A 150 12.63 14.24 -4.52
C PRO A 150 11.27 14.95 -4.61
N GLY A 151 11.19 16.17 -4.08
CA GLY A 151 9.97 16.99 -4.12
C GLY A 151 8.83 16.53 -3.21
N HIS A 152 9.07 15.59 -2.29
CA HIS A 152 8.06 15.06 -1.37
C HIS A 152 8.52 15.17 0.09
N LYS A 153 7.57 15.29 1.01
CA LYS A 153 7.85 15.25 2.45
C LYS A 153 8.34 13.83 2.82
N PRO A 154 9.42 13.69 3.62
CA PRO A 154 9.77 12.40 4.17
C PRO A 154 8.63 11.82 5.01
N LEU A 155 8.39 10.53 4.91
CA LEU A 155 7.35 9.83 5.65
C LEU A 155 7.97 8.76 6.54
N ILE A 156 7.67 8.84 7.83
CA ILE A 156 7.87 7.74 8.77
C ILE A 156 6.51 7.11 8.99
N THR A 157 6.40 5.79 8.78
CA THR A 157 5.15 5.07 8.93
C THR A 157 5.41 3.63 9.36
N GLN A 158 4.35 2.84 9.57
CA GLN A 158 4.42 1.44 9.95
C GLN A 158 3.35 0.63 9.21
N LEU A 159 3.67 -0.62 8.91
CA LEU A 159 2.77 -1.63 8.37
C LEU A 159 2.38 -2.59 9.49
N TYR A 160 1.09 -2.87 9.63
CA TYR A 160 0.54 -3.87 10.55
C TYR A 160 -0.20 -4.98 9.78
N PHE A 161 -0.29 -6.17 10.37
CA PHE A 161 -0.85 -7.35 9.72
C PHE A 161 -2.25 -7.69 10.23
N ALA A 162 -3.24 -7.74 9.33
CA ALA A 162 -4.64 -8.01 9.68
C ALA A 162 -4.86 -9.36 10.39
N THR A 163 -3.95 -10.31 10.19
CA THR A 163 -3.97 -11.64 10.82
C THR A 163 -3.47 -11.65 12.25
N ASP A 164 -2.99 -10.52 12.78
CA ASP A 164 -2.47 -10.45 14.13
C ASP A 164 -3.59 -10.68 15.18
N PRO A 165 -3.40 -11.62 16.13
CA PRO A 165 -4.33 -11.83 17.24
C PRO A 165 -4.67 -10.58 18.06
N PHE A 166 -3.83 -9.55 18.03
CA PHE A 166 -4.08 -8.24 18.65
C PHE A 166 -5.43 -7.63 18.22
N PHE A 167 -5.84 -7.84 16.97
CA PHE A 167 -7.10 -7.34 16.42
C PHE A 167 -8.31 -8.24 16.73
N GLU A 168 -8.12 -9.36 17.43
CA GLU A 168 -9.19 -10.29 17.84
C GLU A 168 -10.05 -10.76 16.65
N GLY A 169 -9.43 -10.90 15.48
CA GLY A 169 -10.10 -11.31 14.24
C GLY A 169 -10.90 -10.22 13.52
N ASP A 170 -11.00 -9.01 14.08
CA ASP A 170 -11.70 -7.87 13.46
C ASP A 170 -10.78 -6.62 13.39
N PRO A 171 -9.88 -6.56 12.41
CA PRO A 171 -8.97 -5.41 12.23
C PRO A 171 -9.69 -4.13 11.81
N ASP A 172 -10.97 -4.18 11.42
CA ASP A 172 -11.76 -3.00 11.07
C ASP A 172 -12.40 -2.33 12.29
N ARG A 173 -12.72 -3.10 13.33
CA ARG A 173 -13.30 -2.58 14.57
C ARG A 173 -12.28 -2.40 15.70
N HIS A 174 -11.26 -3.26 15.76
CA HIS A 174 -10.34 -3.31 16.90
C HIS A 174 -8.97 -2.69 16.62
N TRP A 175 -8.82 -1.96 15.50
CA TRP A 175 -7.52 -1.38 15.11
C TRP A 175 -6.93 -0.45 16.16
N ASN A 176 -7.73 0.44 16.78
CA ASN A 176 -7.22 1.47 17.70
C ASN A 176 -7.12 1.01 19.16
N LYS A 177 -7.01 -0.31 19.40
CA LYS A 177 -6.97 -0.82 20.78
C LYS A 177 -5.79 -0.20 21.52
N ARG A 178 -6.07 0.42 22.66
CA ARG A 178 -5.07 1.10 23.52
C ARG A 178 -4.24 2.19 22.81
N GLY A 179 -4.70 2.72 21.68
CA GLY A 179 -3.95 3.74 20.93
C GLY A 179 -2.70 3.22 20.22
N ILE A 180 -2.52 1.91 20.08
CA ILE A 180 -1.28 1.30 19.56
C ILE A 180 -1.12 1.51 18.05
N VAL A 181 -2.22 1.40 17.29
CA VAL A 181 -2.25 1.68 15.85
C VAL A 181 -3.03 2.97 15.65
N SER A 182 -2.38 4.00 15.10
CA SER A 182 -3.00 5.33 14.98
C SER A 182 -4.08 5.41 13.90
N HIS A 183 -4.03 4.52 12.90
CA HIS A 183 -4.93 4.58 11.75
C HIS A 183 -5.18 3.22 11.08
N ARG A 184 -6.45 2.92 10.76
CA ARG A 184 -6.87 1.67 10.09
C ARG A 184 -6.16 1.39 8.76
N ALA A 185 -5.83 2.44 8.01
CA ALA A 185 -5.11 2.33 6.74
C ALA A 185 -3.69 1.75 6.88
N LEU A 186 -3.15 1.55 8.08
CA LEU A 186 -1.85 0.93 8.25
C LEU A 186 -1.94 -0.61 8.36
N ILE A 187 -3.14 -1.16 8.46
CA ILE A 187 -3.38 -2.60 8.62
C ILE A 187 -3.68 -3.23 7.26
N ARG A 188 -2.88 -4.22 6.87
CA ARG A 188 -2.99 -4.88 5.57
C ARG A 188 -3.35 -6.35 5.67
N PRO A 189 -4.18 -6.86 4.74
CA PRO A 189 -4.44 -8.29 4.65
C PRO A 189 -3.15 -9.06 4.36
N VAL A 190 -3.11 -10.29 4.84
CA VAL A 190 -2.01 -11.23 4.57
C VAL A 190 -2.58 -12.40 3.78
N ALA A 191 -2.04 -12.63 2.59
CA ALA A 191 -2.35 -13.79 1.79
C ALA A 191 -1.40 -14.93 2.17
N LEU A 192 -1.96 -16.10 2.47
CA LEU A 192 -1.19 -17.33 2.62
C LEU A 192 -1.19 -18.09 1.30
N TYR A 193 -0.04 -18.63 0.92
CA TYR A 193 0.11 -19.41 -0.30
C TYR A 193 1.17 -20.51 -0.15
N GLU A 194 1.02 -21.58 -0.92
CA GLU A 194 2.02 -22.64 -1.00
C GLU A 194 3.21 -22.18 -1.84
N GLY A 195 4.41 -22.20 -1.26
CA GLY A 195 5.66 -21.97 -1.96
C GLY A 195 6.52 -23.23 -1.97
N PRO A 196 7.64 -23.25 -2.72
CA PRO A 196 8.56 -24.38 -2.70
C PRO A 196 9.01 -24.68 -1.25
N GLY A 197 8.67 -25.89 -0.79
CA GLY A 197 9.09 -26.47 0.48
C GLY A 197 8.34 -26.05 1.74
N ALA A 198 7.49 -25.01 1.72
CA ALA A 198 6.71 -24.55 2.88
C ALA A 198 5.65 -23.48 2.52
N PRO A 199 4.59 -23.34 3.34
CA PRO A 199 3.67 -22.20 3.29
C PRO A 199 4.38 -20.86 3.46
N ARG A 200 3.84 -19.81 2.83
CA ARG A 200 4.38 -18.45 2.84
C ARG A 200 3.27 -17.41 3.00
N ALA A 201 3.66 -16.24 3.48
CA ALA A 201 2.81 -15.07 3.59
C ALA A 201 3.21 -14.02 2.56
N ALA A 202 2.23 -13.27 2.05
CA ALA A 202 2.45 -12.06 1.26
C ALA A 202 1.51 -10.95 1.71
N THR A 203 1.99 -9.72 1.70
CA THR A 203 1.17 -8.53 1.92
C THR A 203 1.58 -7.40 0.97
N VAL A 204 0.62 -6.52 0.68
CA VAL A 204 0.82 -5.35 -0.18
C VAL A 204 0.61 -4.09 0.65
N PHE A 205 1.58 -3.17 0.59
CA PHE A 205 1.52 -1.89 1.26
C PHE A 205 1.92 -0.76 0.31
N ASP A 206 0.93 -0.19 -0.36
CA ASP A 206 1.12 1.02 -1.16
C ASP A 206 1.27 2.24 -0.25
N ILE A 207 2.26 3.07 -0.58
CA ILE A 207 2.68 4.25 0.18
C ILE A 207 2.34 5.49 -0.63
N VAL A 208 1.61 6.43 -0.05
CA VAL A 208 1.20 7.68 -0.67
C VAL A 208 1.92 8.84 0.01
N LEU A 209 2.78 9.52 -0.73
CA LEU A 209 3.57 10.66 -0.26
C LEU A 209 2.86 12.00 -0.55
N GLU A 210 3.01 12.94 0.38
CA GLU A 210 2.69 14.34 0.16
C GLU A 210 3.83 15.06 -0.56
N LYS A 211 3.49 16.02 -1.43
CA LYS A 211 4.47 16.96 -1.97
C LYS A 211 5.02 17.86 -0.86
N ALA A 212 6.31 18.22 -0.98
CA ALA A 212 7.00 19.14 -0.09
C ALA A 212 6.49 20.58 -0.21
#